data_AF-A0AAJ4ZW07-F1
#
_entry.id   AF-A0AAJ4ZW07-F1
#
_cell.length_a   1.000
_cell.length_b   1.000
_cell.length_c   1.000
_cell.angle_alpha   90.00
_cell.angle_beta   90.00
_cell.angle_gamma   90.00
#
_symmetry.space_group_name_H-M   'P 1'
#
loop_
_entity.id
_entity.type
_entity.pdbx_description
1 polymer ?
#
loop_
_entity_poly.entity_id
_entity_poly.type
_entity_poly.pdbx_seq_one_letter_code
_entity_poly.pdbx_strand_id
1 'polypeptide(L)'
;MFFLTRERQEVFNAAQTYPFEEEIDAKFENHLYEHLSEYVGILPKKFQQEIIERTLFRKDTLMEEFEEWCNVTIEQFTAKSHAIYEKREALVEHFNPSAQTVFSQSFHDGKILNAEQQGTKFTLLLDMSGGFTVESIVQLEFQHAQTEGQLEGYYVYDELIKQEDRFALRVLSSFGSPYAEWTIFFKDVTANYLYRPAVYIEPGEIATWDDYVLALNADDKYYIVKDMHFVEIDLANLSQKDNAIYAEGVLLGHTFEEARERIYCATYENPYAHFSEPIPTDELSLAMFDLDQNIRVRAFNTIYALGEDAANIVNDTLRKVDVNTDENMYFGIIASHFDQLSCLEDDVKLKWLKE
;
A
#
# COMPACT_ATOMS: atom_id res chain seq x y z
N MET A 1 2.83 19.42 -20.12
CA MET A 1 2.74 17.95 -20.24
C MET A 1 3.56 17.39 -19.09
N PHE A 2 2.95 16.74 -18.09
CA PHE A 2 3.70 16.01 -17.05
C PHE A 2 4.39 14.79 -17.70
N PHE A 3 5.23 14.07 -16.97
CA PHE A 3 6.65 14.28 -16.65
C PHE A 3 7.20 12.98 -16.04
N LEU A 4 6.40 11.92 -15.84
CA LEU A 4 6.90 10.66 -15.32
C LEU A 4 7.81 10.03 -16.38
N THR A 5 9.11 10.10 -16.16
CA THR A 5 10.13 9.37 -16.91
C THR A 5 11.15 8.91 -15.88
N ARG A 6 11.86 7.84 -16.18
CA ARG A 6 12.97 7.34 -15.39
C ARG A 6 13.95 8.46 -15.07
N GLU A 7 14.38 9.22 -16.08
CA GLU A 7 15.34 10.32 -15.89
C GLU A 7 14.83 11.36 -14.88
N ARG A 8 13.56 11.73 -14.95
CA ARG A 8 12.97 12.72 -14.04
C ARG A 8 12.78 12.17 -12.63
N GLN A 9 12.41 10.90 -12.51
CA GLN A 9 12.35 10.21 -11.23
C GLN A 9 13.75 10.07 -10.60
N GLU A 10 14.77 9.74 -11.39
CA GLU A 10 16.16 9.67 -10.93
C GLU A 10 16.63 11.04 -10.43
N VAL A 11 16.30 12.14 -11.13
CA VAL A 11 16.60 13.52 -10.69
C VAL A 11 15.93 13.84 -9.36
N PHE A 12 14.67 13.44 -9.20
CA PHE A 12 13.96 13.62 -7.93
C PHE A 12 14.59 12.79 -6.80
N ASN A 13 14.92 11.52 -7.04
CA ASN A 13 15.57 10.65 -6.07
C ASN A 13 16.95 11.19 -5.65
N ALA A 14 17.70 11.76 -6.59
CA ALA A 14 18.99 12.39 -6.32
C ALA A 14 18.85 13.64 -5.43
N ALA A 15 17.81 14.46 -5.67
CA ALA A 15 17.52 15.62 -4.81
C ALA A 15 17.06 15.21 -3.40
N GLN A 16 16.27 14.13 -3.29
CA GLN A 16 15.83 13.55 -2.01
C GLN A 16 16.93 12.84 -1.21
N THR A 17 18.07 12.55 -1.85
CA THR A 17 19.23 11.98 -1.15
C THR A 17 19.83 12.99 -0.16
N TYR A 18 19.63 14.30 -0.40
CA TYR A 18 20.12 15.32 0.51
C TYR A 18 19.22 15.41 1.76
N PRO A 19 19.78 15.26 2.98
CA PRO A 19 19.03 15.40 4.20
C PRO A 19 18.72 16.87 4.45
N PHE A 20 17.44 17.20 4.51
CA PHE A 20 17.04 18.48 5.09
C PHE A 20 17.12 18.31 6.61
N GLU A 21 17.98 19.10 7.27
CA GLU A 21 18.03 19.31 8.73
C GLU A 21 18.85 18.34 9.61
N GLU A 22 19.59 17.36 9.05
CA GLU A 22 20.47 16.48 9.84
C GLU A 22 21.93 17.00 9.93
N GLU A 23 22.57 16.86 11.11
CA GLU A 23 24.01 17.10 11.23
C GLU A 23 24.80 16.08 10.40
N ILE A 24 25.62 16.56 9.45
CA ILE A 24 26.45 15.70 8.61
C ILE A 24 27.72 15.29 9.37
N ASP A 25 27.69 14.11 9.99
CA ASP A 25 28.90 13.47 10.51
C ASP A 25 29.71 12.78 9.39
N ALA A 26 30.94 12.37 9.69
CA ALA A 26 31.82 11.76 8.68
C ALA A 26 31.32 10.42 8.12
N LYS A 27 30.54 9.64 8.89
CA LYS A 27 29.98 8.38 8.41
C LYS A 27 28.82 8.67 7.45
N PHE A 28 28.00 9.66 7.78
CA PHE A 28 26.88 10.08 6.97
C PHE A 28 27.35 10.80 5.70
N GLU A 29 28.35 11.68 5.77
CA GLU A 29 29.01 12.29 4.60
C GLU A 29 29.43 11.23 3.58
N ASN A 30 30.02 10.14 4.07
CA ASN A 30 30.45 9.04 3.21
C ASN A 30 29.27 8.34 2.53
N HIS A 31 28.18 8.10 3.27
CA HIS A 31 26.97 7.50 2.75
C HIS A 31 26.32 8.39 1.67
N LEU A 32 26.25 9.71 1.90
CA LEU A 32 25.72 10.67 0.94
C LEU A 32 26.53 10.69 -0.35
N TYR A 33 27.86 10.67 -0.28
CA TYR A 33 28.69 10.60 -1.48
C TYR A 33 28.52 9.28 -2.24
N GLU A 34 28.37 8.16 -1.54
CA GLU A 34 28.12 6.87 -2.18
C GLU A 34 26.81 6.91 -2.98
N HIS A 35 25.72 7.39 -2.37
CA HIS A 35 24.42 7.51 -3.04
C HIS A 35 24.42 8.55 -4.18
N LEU A 36 24.98 9.75 -3.96
CA LEU A 36 25.03 10.79 -4.99
C LEU A 36 25.89 10.38 -6.20
N SER A 37 26.90 9.54 -5.99
CA SER A 37 27.73 9.01 -7.08
C SER A 37 26.94 8.11 -8.04
N GLU A 38 25.90 7.41 -7.56
CA GLU A 38 25.00 6.62 -8.42
C GLU A 38 24.22 7.51 -9.40
N TYR A 39 23.97 8.76 -9.00
CA TYR A 39 23.23 9.75 -9.78
C TYR A 39 24.12 10.76 -10.52
N VAL A 40 25.45 10.61 -10.50
CA VAL A 40 26.37 11.63 -11.05
C VAL A 40 26.07 12.01 -12.51
N GLY A 41 25.57 11.07 -13.31
CA GLY A 41 25.24 11.30 -14.72
C GLY A 41 24.06 12.25 -14.96
N ILE A 42 23.15 12.39 -14.00
CA ILE A 42 21.92 13.18 -14.11
C ILE A 42 21.96 14.47 -13.30
N LEU A 43 22.92 14.61 -12.39
CA LEU A 43 23.11 15.82 -11.59
C LEU A 43 23.59 16.99 -12.46
N PRO A 44 23.28 18.25 -12.09
CA PRO A 44 23.82 19.42 -12.77
C PRO A 44 25.35 19.38 -12.86
N LYS A 45 25.91 19.67 -14.05
CA LYS A 45 27.35 19.57 -14.35
C LYS A 45 28.26 20.25 -13.32
N LYS A 46 27.81 21.36 -12.72
CA LYS A 46 28.56 22.10 -11.70
C LYS A 46 28.82 21.32 -10.41
N PHE A 47 28.04 20.28 -10.11
CA PHE A 47 28.20 19.44 -8.91
C PHE A 47 28.97 18.14 -9.19
N GLN A 48 28.92 17.64 -10.43
CA GLN A 48 29.41 16.30 -10.77
C GLN A 48 30.87 16.06 -10.36
N GLN A 49 31.76 17.00 -10.71
CA GLN A 49 33.18 16.87 -10.37
C GLN A 49 33.41 16.81 -8.86
N GLU A 50 32.66 17.61 -8.10
CA GLU A 50 32.83 17.76 -6.65
C GLU A 50 32.20 16.60 -5.85
N ILE A 51 31.27 15.87 -6.47
CA ILE A 51 30.75 14.60 -5.96
C ILE A 51 31.76 13.48 -6.19
N ILE A 52 32.35 13.42 -7.39
CA ILE A 52 33.42 12.45 -7.73
C ILE A 52 34.64 12.66 -6.84
N GLU A 53 35.05 13.91 -6.63
CA GLU A 53 36.21 14.26 -5.79
C GLU A 53 35.90 14.26 -4.29
N ARG A 54 34.63 14.08 -3.90
CA ARG A 54 34.14 14.09 -2.51
C ARG A 54 34.50 15.38 -1.77
N THR A 55 34.24 16.51 -2.42
CA THR A 55 34.58 17.85 -1.97
C THR A 55 33.37 18.79 -1.86
N LEU A 56 32.21 18.43 -2.41
CA LEU A 56 30.96 19.21 -2.35
C LEU A 56 30.64 19.77 -0.94
N PHE A 57 30.58 18.92 0.09
CA PHE A 57 30.21 19.29 1.45
C PHE A 57 31.23 20.18 2.19
N ARG A 58 32.39 20.44 1.56
CA ARG A 58 33.47 21.29 2.12
C ARG A 58 33.55 22.66 1.42
N LYS A 59 32.63 22.95 0.50
CA LYS A 59 32.59 24.16 -0.30
C LYS A 59 31.28 24.92 -0.04
N ASP A 60 31.27 25.76 0.98
CA ASP A 60 30.09 26.49 1.48
C ASP A 60 29.19 27.06 0.36
N THR A 61 29.74 27.84 -0.57
CA THR A 61 28.94 28.43 -1.66
C THR A 61 28.34 27.39 -2.60
N LEU A 62 29.10 26.34 -2.96
CA LEU A 62 28.59 25.30 -3.85
C LEU A 62 27.57 24.41 -3.14
N MET A 63 27.73 24.26 -1.82
CA MET A 63 26.82 23.55 -0.96
C MET A 63 25.47 24.25 -0.87
N GLU A 64 25.45 25.55 -0.61
CA GLU A 64 24.22 26.37 -0.64
C GLU A 64 23.52 26.26 -2.01
N GLU A 65 24.28 26.31 -3.10
CA GLU A 65 23.73 26.11 -4.44
C GLU A 65 23.16 24.70 -4.69
N PHE A 66 23.74 23.67 -4.07
CA PHE A 66 23.28 22.29 -4.16
C PHE A 66 22.00 22.07 -3.36
N GLU A 67 21.95 22.61 -2.14
CA GLU A 67 20.76 22.60 -1.30
C GLU A 67 19.59 23.32 -1.98
N GLU A 68 19.82 24.52 -2.53
CA GLU A 68 18.81 25.24 -3.30
C GLU A 68 18.32 24.43 -4.51
N TRP A 69 19.24 23.77 -5.22
CA TRP A 69 18.86 22.89 -6.32
C TRP A 69 18.00 21.71 -5.84
N CYS A 70 18.31 21.09 -4.70
CA CYS A 70 17.52 20.02 -4.12
C CYS A 70 16.10 20.53 -3.77
N ASN A 71 16.01 21.64 -3.03
CA ASN A 71 14.76 22.27 -2.62
C ASN A 71 13.85 22.58 -3.83
N VAL A 72 14.39 23.30 -4.82
CA VAL A 72 13.64 23.68 -6.03
C VAL A 72 13.21 22.44 -6.82
N THR A 73 14.06 21.42 -6.92
CA THR A 73 13.73 20.19 -7.65
C THR A 73 12.59 19.43 -6.97
N ILE A 74 12.64 19.32 -5.64
CA ILE A 74 11.60 18.65 -4.85
C ILE A 74 10.29 19.42 -4.92
N GLU A 75 10.31 20.74 -4.71
CA GLU A 75 9.11 21.57 -4.78
C GLU A 75 8.45 21.47 -6.16
N GLN A 76 9.24 21.58 -7.23
CA GLN A 76 8.72 21.46 -8.59
C GLN A 76 8.15 20.07 -8.88
N PHE A 77 8.76 19.01 -8.37
CA PHE A 77 8.25 17.65 -8.53
C PHE A 77 6.92 17.49 -7.78
N THR A 78 6.88 17.87 -6.51
CA THR A 78 5.69 17.78 -5.64
C THR A 78 4.51 18.57 -6.18
N ALA A 79 4.72 19.84 -6.55
CA ALA A 79 3.67 20.70 -7.08
C ALA A 79 3.07 20.13 -8.38
N LYS A 80 3.93 19.60 -9.25
CA LYS A 80 3.51 18.98 -10.50
C LYS A 80 2.80 17.64 -10.27
N SER A 81 3.28 16.81 -9.33
CA SER A 81 2.67 15.53 -8.95
C SER A 81 1.23 15.75 -8.45
N HIS A 82 1.05 16.72 -7.54
CA HIS A 82 -0.27 17.11 -7.03
C HIS A 82 -1.23 17.50 -8.17
N ALA A 83 -0.77 18.33 -9.11
CA ALA A 83 -1.58 18.77 -10.24
C ALA A 83 -1.96 17.65 -11.24
N ILE A 84 -1.24 16.52 -11.26
CA ILE A 84 -1.71 15.33 -11.99
C ILE A 84 -2.76 14.60 -11.18
N TYR A 85 -2.50 14.39 -9.89
CA TYR A 85 -3.38 13.62 -9.04
C TYR A 85 -4.80 14.22 -9.06
N GLU A 86 -4.90 15.55 -8.97
CA GLU A 86 -6.17 16.27 -9.14
C GLU A 86 -6.85 16.02 -10.50
N LYS A 87 -6.07 15.82 -11.57
CA LYS A 87 -6.61 15.52 -12.91
C LYS A 87 -6.98 14.05 -13.07
N ARG A 88 -6.29 13.14 -12.38
CA ARG A 88 -6.49 11.69 -12.48
C ARG A 88 -7.95 11.35 -12.23
N GLU A 89 -8.53 11.85 -11.14
CA GLU A 89 -9.92 11.61 -10.78
C GLU A 89 -10.88 11.91 -11.93
N ALA A 90 -10.78 13.11 -12.53
CA ALA A 90 -11.62 13.52 -13.65
C ALA A 90 -11.37 12.68 -14.92
N LEU A 91 -10.16 12.12 -15.11
CA LEU A 91 -9.88 11.20 -16.22
C LEU A 91 -10.49 9.83 -15.98
N VAL A 92 -10.38 9.32 -14.76
CA VAL A 92 -10.89 8.01 -14.35
C VAL A 92 -12.40 7.92 -14.55
N GLU A 93 -13.16 8.99 -14.29
CA GLU A 93 -14.61 9.06 -14.58
C GLU A 93 -15.01 8.71 -16.02
N HIS A 94 -14.08 8.79 -16.98
CA HIS A 94 -14.34 8.43 -18.38
C HIS A 94 -14.18 6.92 -18.66
N PHE A 95 -13.65 6.15 -17.72
CA PHE A 95 -13.41 4.71 -17.89
C PHE A 95 -14.65 3.88 -17.58
N ASN A 96 -14.59 2.60 -17.92
CA ASN A 96 -15.59 1.64 -17.48
C ASN A 96 -15.68 1.61 -15.94
N PRO A 97 -16.87 1.48 -15.33
CA PRO A 97 -17.02 1.46 -13.86
C PRO A 97 -16.12 0.44 -13.13
N SER A 98 -15.86 -0.71 -13.77
CA SER A 98 -14.94 -1.71 -13.22
C SER A 98 -13.52 -1.17 -13.10
N ALA A 99 -13.02 -0.47 -14.12
CA ALA A 99 -11.72 0.18 -14.09
C ALA A 99 -11.69 1.39 -13.16
N GLN A 100 -12.79 2.14 -13.03
CA GLN A 100 -12.86 3.27 -12.09
C GLN A 100 -12.48 2.86 -10.67
N THR A 101 -13.01 1.72 -10.21
CA THR A 101 -12.79 1.18 -8.86
C THR A 101 -11.32 0.98 -8.52
N VAL A 102 -10.54 0.48 -9.49
CA VAL A 102 -9.12 0.17 -9.28
C VAL A 102 -8.22 1.37 -9.59
N PHE A 103 -8.58 2.22 -10.55
CA PHE A 103 -7.77 3.40 -10.90
C PHE A 103 -7.93 4.57 -9.93
N SER A 104 -9.02 4.60 -9.14
CA SER A 104 -9.16 5.50 -7.99
C SER A 104 -8.27 5.10 -6.81
N GLN A 105 -7.67 3.91 -6.87
CA GLN A 105 -6.68 3.44 -5.90
C GLN A 105 -5.27 3.52 -6.51
N SER A 106 -4.26 3.26 -5.67
CA SER A 106 -2.86 3.23 -6.09
C SER A 106 -2.44 1.81 -6.45
N PHE A 107 -1.81 1.62 -7.62
CA PHE A 107 -1.16 0.36 -7.99
C PHE A 107 0.28 0.24 -7.48
N HIS A 108 0.75 1.20 -6.67
CA HIS A 108 2.10 1.20 -6.09
C HIS A 108 2.37 -0.12 -5.34
N ASP A 109 3.57 -0.65 -5.56
CA ASP A 109 4.06 -1.95 -5.08
C ASP A 109 3.32 -3.19 -5.61
N GLY A 110 2.38 -3.01 -6.54
CA GLY A 110 1.74 -4.11 -7.25
C GLY A 110 2.76 -4.86 -8.11
N LYS A 111 2.91 -6.18 -7.92
CA LYS A 111 3.82 -6.99 -8.73
C LYS A 111 3.19 -7.28 -10.09
N ILE A 112 3.90 -6.97 -11.16
CA ILE A 112 3.49 -7.32 -12.51
C ILE A 112 3.73 -8.81 -12.70
N LEU A 113 2.65 -9.59 -12.76
CA LEU A 113 2.73 -11.03 -12.96
C LEU A 113 2.95 -11.37 -14.43
N ASN A 114 2.21 -10.70 -15.31
CA ASN A 114 2.30 -10.92 -16.76
C ASN A 114 1.59 -9.78 -17.54
N ALA A 115 2.00 -9.60 -18.79
CA ALA A 115 1.64 -8.52 -19.69
C ALA A 115 1.58 -9.08 -21.12
N GLU A 116 0.41 -9.08 -21.76
CA GLU A 116 0.21 -9.72 -23.06
C GLU A 116 -0.60 -8.86 -24.03
N GLN A 117 -0.13 -8.74 -25.28
CA GLN A 117 -0.87 -8.10 -26.37
C GLN A 117 -1.48 -9.17 -27.29
N GLN A 118 -2.80 -9.15 -27.48
CA GLN A 118 -3.53 -9.97 -28.44
C GLN A 118 -4.30 -9.08 -29.42
N GLY A 119 -3.73 -8.87 -30.61
CA GLY A 119 -4.30 -7.96 -31.61
C GLY A 119 -4.35 -6.52 -31.08
N THR A 120 -5.56 -5.98 -30.90
CA THR A 120 -5.77 -4.62 -30.36
C THR A 120 -6.07 -4.60 -28.86
N LYS A 121 -6.11 -5.75 -28.20
CA LYS A 121 -6.33 -5.87 -26.77
C LYS A 121 -4.99 -6.07 -26.08
N PHE A 122 -4.77 -5.35 -25.00
CA PHE A 122 -3.63 -5.54 -24.12
C PHE A 122 -4.13 -5.90 -22.71
N THR A 123 -3.57 -6.96 -22.12
CA THR A 123 -3.95 -7.41 -20.78
C THR A 123 -2.76 -7.30 -19.83
N LEU A 124 -2.98 -6.66 -18.69
CA LEU A 124 -2.03 -6.59 -17.57
C LEU A 124 -2.59 -7.38 -16.39
N LEU A 125 -1.78 -8.25 -15.78
CA LEU A 125 -2.13 -8.94 -14.54
C LEU A 125 -1.18 -8.48 -13.42
N LEU A 126 -1.76 -7.97 -12.35
CA LEU A 126 -1.07 -7.44 -11.19
C LEU A 126 -1.44 -8.24 -9.94
N ASP A 127 -0.45 -8.64 -9.18
CA ASP A 127 -0.59 -9.12 -7.80
C ASP A 127 -0.41 -7.93 -6.86
N MET A 128 -1.48 -7.60 -6.15
CA MET A 128 -1.56 -6.43 -5.28
C MET A 128 -1.31 -6.78 -3.81
N SER A 129 -0.86 -8.01 -3.50
CA SER A 129 -0.59 -8.45 -2.12
C SER A 129 0.44 -7.59 -1.37
N GLY A 130 1.34 -6.91 -2.09
CA GLY A 130 2.31 -5.96 -1.51
C GLY A 130 1.82 -4.50 -1.47
N GLY A 131 0.66 -4.20 -2.06
CA GLY A 131 0.12 -2.85 -2.18
C GLY A 131 -0.83 -2.45 -1.04
N PHE A 132 -1.46 -1.29 -1.21
CA PHE A 132 -2.40 -0.71 -0.23
C PHE A 132 -3.87 -0.87 -0.63
N THR A 133 -4.18 -1.71 -1.63
CA THR A 133 -5.53 -1.92 -2.15
C THR A 133 -6.17 -3.14 -1.51
N VAL A 134 -7.51 -3.14 -1.42
CA VAL A 134 -8.25 -4.33 -0.94
C VAL A 134 -8.30 -5.42 -2.01
N GLU A 135 -8.37 -5.04 -3.29
CA GLU A 135 -8.24 -5.96 -4.42
C GLU A 135 -6.84 -6.59 -4.38
N SER A 136 -6.78 -7.91 -4.39
CA SER A 136 -5.54 -8.66 -4.18
C SER A 136 -4.91 -9.13 -5.49
N ILE A 137 -5.72 -9.35 -6.53
CA ILE A 137 -5.25 -9.59 -7.88
C ILE A 137 -6.12 -8.82 -8.86
N VAL A 138 -5.48 -8.06 -9.75
CA VAL A 138 -6.14 -7.16 -10.68
C VAL A 138 -5.72 -7.49 -12.10
N GLN A 139 -6.70 -7.70 -12.97
CA GLN A 139 -6.53 -7.86 -14.40
C GLN A 139 -7.09 -6.61 -15.10
N LEU A 140 -6.23 -5.85 -15.76
CA LEU A 140 -6.63 -4.72 -16.59
C LEU A 140 -6.66 -5.13 -18.06
N GLU A 141 -7.74 -4.80 -18.76
CA GLU A 141 -7.87 -5.05 -20.19
C GLU A 141 -8.04 -3.72 -20.94
N PHE A 142 -7.02 -3.36 -21.70
CA PHE A 142 -6.98 -2.12 -22.48
C PHE A 142 -7.38 -2.43 -23.93
N GLN A 143 -8.37 -1.68 -24.44
CA GLN A 143 -8.89 -1.83 -25.79
C GLN A 143 -8.27 -0.80 -26.74
N HIS A 144 -8.03 -1.25 -27.98
CA HIS A 144 -7.30 -0.47 -28.99
C HIS A 144 -5.92 -0.03 -28.49
N ALA A 145 -5.25 -0.95 -27.78
CA ALA A 145 -4.01 -0.69 -27.09
C ALA A 145 -2.80 -0.69 -28.04
N GLN A 146 -1.88 0.24 -27.81
CA GLN A 146 -0.54 0.28 -28.38
C GLN A 146 0.45 0.54 -27.24
N THR A 147 1.53 -0.22 -27.18
CA THR A 147 2.48 -0.14 -26.07
C THR A 147 3.88 0.24 -26.54
N GLU A 148 4.58 1.05 -25.74
CA GLU A 148 5.98 1.42 -25.96
C GLU A 148 6.79 1.15 -24.69
N GLY A 149 7.90 0.43 -24.80
CA GLY A 149 8.72 -0.02 -23.67
C GLY A 149 8.36 -1.41 -23.18
N GLN A 150 8.77 -1.76 -21.95
CA GLN A 150 8.47 -3.03 -21.31
C GLN A 150 8.24 -2.84 -19.82
N LEU A 151 7.39 -3.68 -19.24
CA LEU A 151 7.17 -3.77 -17.80
C LEU A 151 7.93 -4.94 -17.20
N GLU A 152 8.61 -4.68 -16.08
CA GLU A 152 9.27 -5.71 -15.29
C GLU A 152 9.18 -5.36 -13.79
N GLY A 153 8.95 -6.36 -12.96
CA GLY A 153 8.98 -6.22 -11.50
C GLY A 153 7.73 -5.58 -10.91
N TYR A 154 7.93 -4.63 -10.00
CA TYR A 154 6.87 -3.94 -9.28
C TYR A 154 6.44 -2.68 -10.02
N TYR A 155 5.15 -2.40 -9.98
CA TYR A 155 4.53 -1.17 -10.42
C TYR A 155 4.80 -0.09 -9.37
N VAL A 156 5.66 0.87 -9.68
CA VAL A 156 6.09 1.86 -8.68
C VAL A 156 5.31 3.16 -8.86
N TYR A 157 5.39 3.76 -10.05
CA TYR A 157 4.74 5.04 -10.30
C TYR A 157 3.93 4.98 -11.57
N ASP A 158 2.86 5.78 -11.64
CA ASP A 158 2.12 5.97 -12.87
C ASP A 158 1.65 7.40 -13.12
N GLU A 159 1.34 7.63 -14.38
CA GLU A 159 0.79 8.88 -14.86
C GLU A 159 -0.27 8.56 -15.91
N LEU A 160 -1.49 9.05 -15.67
CA LEU A 160 -2.59 8.97 -16.62
C LEU A 160 -2.76 10.30 -17.38
N ILE A 161 -2.77 10.21 -18.71
CA ILE A 161 -2.81 11.38 -19.59
C ILE A 161 -3.96 11.22 -20.59
N LYS A 162 -4.79 12.25 -20.73
CA LYS A 162 -5.75 12.35 -21.83
C LYS A 162 -5.11 12.98 -23.05
N GLN A 163 -5.28 12.31 -24.19
CA GLN A 163 -5.00 12.84 -25.53
C GLN A 163 -6.34 13.10 -26.25
N GLU A 164 -6.30 13.71 -27.43
CA GLU A 164 -7.52 14.17 -28.13
C GLU A 164 -8.60 13.08 -28.25
N ASP A 165 -8.23 11.88 -28.71
CA ASP A 165 -9.16 10.77 -28.97
C ASP A 165 -8.84 9.46 -28.21
N ARG A 166 -7.90 9.52 -27.26
CA ARG A 166 -7.39 8.36 -26.52
C ARG A 166 -6.75 8.74 -25.19
N PHE A 167 -6.38 7.74 -24.40
CA PHE A 167 -5.64 7.89 -23.15
C PHE A 167 -4.23 7.30 -23.29
N ALA A 168 -3.34 7.72 -22.41
CA ALA A 168 -2.03 7.12 -22.21
C ALA A 168 -1.80 6.87 -20.72
N LEU A 169 -1.50 5.63 -20.34
CA LEU A 169 -1.02 5.25 -19.03
C LEU A 169 0.47 5.04 -19.13
N ARG A 170 1.25 5.88 -18.45
CA ARG A 170 2.69 5.67 -18.32
C ARG A 170 2.98 5.08 -16.96
N VAL A 171 3.86 4.08 -16.92
CA VAL A 171 4.23 3.33 -15.73
C VAL A 171 5.74 3.31 -15.62
N LEU A 172 6.25 3.56 -14.41
CA LEU A 172 7.61 3.19 -14.00
C LEU A 172 7.54 1.90 -13.20
N SER A 173 8.30 0.90 -13.66
CA SER A 173 8.37 -0.41 -13.01
C SER A 173 9.79 -0.78 -12.65
N SER A 174 9.98 -1.66 -11.66
CA SER A 174 11.30 -1.92 -11.10
C SER A 174 11.35 -3.21 -10.28
N PHE A 175 12.43 -4.00 -10.40
CA PHE A 175 12.84 -5.01 -9.39
C PHE A 175 13.84 -4.43 -8.36
N GLY A 176 14.06 -3.11 -8.42
CA GLY A 176 15.22 -2.37 -7.92
C GLY A 176 15.68 -1.33 -8.96
N SER A 177 16.35 -0.27 -8.53
CA SER A 177 16.85 0.79 -9.44
C SER A 177 17.85 0.21 -10.46
N PRO A 178 17.80 0.61 -11.75
CA PRO A 178 16.99 1.69 -12.34
C PRO A 178 15.56 1.27 -12.74
N TYR A 179 14.68 2.26 -12.90
CA TYR A 179 13.30 2.02 -13.38
C TYR A 179 13.26 1.65 -14.87
N ALA A 180 12.35 0.74 -15.24
CA ALA A 180 11.88 0.55 -16.61
C ALA A 180 10.68 1.46 -16.87
N GLU A 181 10.65 2.06 -18.07
CA GLU A 181 9.52 2.89 -18.51
C GLU A 181 8.64 2.12 -19.47
N TRP A 182 7.33 2.29 -19.30
CA TRP A 182 6.36 1.75 -20.23
C TRP A 182 5.18 2.69 -20.41
N THR A 183 4.68 2.81 -21.64
CA THR A 183 3.49 3.59 -21.95
C THR A 183 2.48 2.73 -22.71
N ILE A 184 1.25 2.66 -22.20
CA ILE A 184 0.10 2.06 -22.85
C ILE A 184 -0.79 3.18 -23.39
N PHE A 185 -0.96 3.27 -24.70
CA PHE A 185 -1.98 4.10 -25.32
C PHE A 185 -3.24 3.27 -25.53
N PHE A 186 -4.42 3.76 -25.17
CA PHE A 186 -5.67 2.98 -25.24
C PHE A 186 -6.90 3.88 -25.41
N LYS A 187 -8.02 3.30 -25.86
CA LYS A 187 -9.30 4.03 -25.99
C LYS A 187 -10.30 3.72 -24.89
N ASP A 188 -10.24 2.49 -24.37
CA ASP A 188 -11.10 2.03 -23.29
C ASP A 188 -10.33 1.04 -22.41
N VAL A 189 -10.74 0.91 -21.16
CA VAL A 189 -10.14 0.00 -20.18
C VAL A 189 -11.22 -0.57 -19.28
N THR A 190 -11.17 -1.88 -19.07
CA THR A 190 -11.96 -2.60 -18.08
C THR A 190 -11.04 -3.25 -17.05
N ALA A 191 -11.56 -3.55 -15.87
CA ALA A 191 -10.84 -4.29 -14.86
C ALA A 191 -11.66 -5.50 -14.39
N ASN A 192 -10.98 -6.61 -14.14
CA ASN A 192 -11.48 -7.69 -13.30
C ASN A 192 -10.56 -7.76 -12.09
N TYR A 193 -11.10 -8.05 -10.92
CA TYR A 193 -10.29 -8.19 -9.72
C TYR A 193 -10.91 -9.19 -8.76
N LEU A 194 -10.08 -9.74 -7.88
CA LEU A 194 -10.48 -10.67 -6.84
C LEU A 194 -9.80 -10.31 -5.52
N TYR A 195 -10.38 -10.79 -4.43
CA TYR A 195 -9.93 -10.53 -3.06
C TYR A 195 -9.24 -11.76 -2.46
N ARG A 196 -8.54 -11.55 -1.35
CA ARG A 196 -8.16 -12.65 -0.47
C ARG A 196 -9.35 -13.05 0.41
N PRO A 197 -9.57 -14.36 0.64
CA PRO A 197 -10.50 -14.80 1.68
C PRO A 197 -10.07 -14.25 3.04
N ALA A 198 -11.00 -13.96 3.97
CA ALA A 198 -10.67 -13.40 5.28
C ALA A 198 -9.64 -14.24 6.04
N VAL A 199 -9.80 -15.57 5.97
CA VAL A 199 -8.94 -16.59 6.59
C VAL A 199 -7.49 -16.61 6.08
N TYR A 200 -7.19 -15.85 5.02
CA TYR A 200 -5.84 -15.67 4.52
C TYR A 200 -4.92 -14.94 5.52
N ILE A 201 -5.44 -13.95 6.26
CA ILE A 201 -4.64 -13.08 7.14
C ILE A 201 -4.25 -13.75 8.46
N GLU A 202 -4.89 -14.85 8.86
CA GLU A 202 -4.72 -15.49 10.17
C GLU A 202 -4.08 -16.89 10.10
N PRO A 203 -2.84 -17.05 9.57
CA PRO A 203 -2.19 -18.36 9.50
C PRO A 203 -1.91 -18.98 10.88
N GLY A 204 -1.89 -18.19 11.96
CA GLY A 204 -1.60 -18.69 13.30
C GLY A 204 -2.72 -19.57 13.88
N GLU A 205 -3.96 -19.38 13.43
CA GLU A 205 -5.12 -20.13 13.93
C GLU A 205 -5.47 -21.34 13.04
N ILE A 206 -5.00 -21.34 11.79
CA ILE A 206 -5.25 -22.39 10.80
C ILE A 206 -4.00 -23.25 10.62
N ALA A 207 -4.02 -24.44 11.19
CA ALA A 207 -2.85 -25.34 11.22
C ALA A 207 -2.74 -26.26 9.99
N THR A 208 -3.85 -26.51 9.28
CA THR A 208 -3.89 -27.47 8.17
C THR A 208 -4.67 -26.95 6.96
N TRP A 209 -4.44 -27.56 5.79
CA TRP A 209 -5.19 -27.26 4.57
C TRP A 209 -6.69 -27.57 4.73
N ASP A 210 -7.04 -28.66 5.42
CA ASP A 210 -8.45 -29.02 5.62
C ASP A 210 -9.16 -27.99 6.52
N ASP A 211 -8.49 -27.50 7.57
CA ASP A 211 -9.02 -26.42 8.41
C ASP A 211 -9.20 -25.13 7.60
N TYR A 212 -8.27 -24.81 6.70
CA TYR A 212 -8.38 -23.66 5.81
C TYR A 212 -9.62 -23.77 4.92
N VAL A 213 -9.80 -24.90 4.24
CA VAL A 213 -10.96 -25.11 3.35
C VAL A 213 -12.29 -25.05 4.12
N LEU A 214 -12.33 -25.58 5.34
CA LEU A 214 -13.51 -25.52 6.20
C LEU A 214 -13.83 -24.09 6.67
N ALA A 215 -12.82 -23.24 6.82
CA ALA A 215 -12.97 -21.86 7.26
C ALA A 215 -13.35 -20.90 6.11
N LEU A 216 -13.24 -21.33 4.86
CA LEU A 216 -13.72 -20.55 3.71
C LEU A 216 -15.24 -20.36 3.77
N ASN A 217 -15.70 -19.19 3.37
CA ASN A 217 -17.10 -18.83 3.29
C ASN A 217 -17.80 -19.62 2.17
N ALA A 218 -18.59 -20.63 2.56
CA ALA A 218 -19.28 -21.50 1.61
C ALA A 218 -20.30 -20.79 0.70
N ASP A 219 -20.71 -19.56 1.03
CA ASP A 219 -21.65 -18.77 0.23
C ASP A 219 -20.96 -17.87 -0.82
N ASP A 220 -19.62 -17.74 -0.79
CA ASP A 220 -18.86 -16.98 -1.80
C ASP A 220 -18.35 -17.86 -2.94
N LYS A 221 -17.87 -17.21 -4.00
CA LYS A 221 -17.24 -17.84 -5.15
C LYS A 221 -15.73 -17.73 -5.05
N TYR A 222 -15.05 -18.84 -5.35
CA TYR A 222 -13.61 -18.94 -5.31
C TYR A 222 -12.99 -19.09 -6.68
N TYR A 223 -11.78 -18.56 -6.82
CA TYR A 223 -11.08 -18.48 -8.07
C TYR A 223 -9.61 -18.81 -7.89
N ILE A 224 -9.03 -19.36 -8.95
CA ILE A 224 -7.59 -19.40 -9.16
C ILE A 224 -7.23 -18.57 -10.39
N VAL A 225 -5.98 -18.16 -10.49
CA VAL A 225 -5.47 -17.52 -11.71
C VAL A 225 -4.68 -18.52 -12.53
N LYS A 226 -5.13 -18.75 -13.77
CA LYS A 226 -4.51 -19.67 -14.72
C LYS A 226 -4.34 -18.98 -16.07
N ASP A 227 -3.11 -18.91 -16.55
CA ASP A 227 -2.77 -18.33 -17.86
C ASP A 227 -3.42 -16.96 -18.08
N MET A 228 -3.29 -16.04 -17.12
CA MET A 228 -3.95 -14.71 -17.08
C MET A 228 -5.44 -14.70 -16.76
N HIS A 229 -6.14 -15.83 -16.72
CA HIS A 229 -7.59 -15.88 -16.56
C HIS A 229 -8.00 -16.23 -15.13
N PHE A 230 -9.09 -15.64 -14.68
CA PHE A 230 -9.75 -16.03 -13.44
C PHE A 230 -10.64 -17.23 -13.73
N VAL A 231 -10.34 -18.34 -13.07
CA VAL A 231 -11.05 -19.61 -13.23
C VAL A 231 -11.77 -19.88 -11.93
N GLU A 232 -13.11 -19.86 -11.97
CA GLU A 232 -13.96 -20.24 -10.84
C GLU A 232 -13.68 -21.71 -10.49
N ILE A 233 -13.57 -22.01 -9.20
CA ILE A 233 -13.31 -23.34 -8.68
C ILE A 233 -14.39 -23.73 -7.67
N ASP A 234 -14.71 -25.02 -7.62
CA ASP A 234 -15.53 -25.60 -6.57
C ASP A 234 -14.67 -26.00 -5.36
N LEU A 235 -15.02 -25.51 -4.17
CA LEU A 235 -14.35 -25.86 -2.92
C LEU A 235 -14.36 -27.38 -2.65
N ALA A 236 -15.41 -28.09 -3.08
CA ALA A 236 -15.49 -29.55 -2.94
C ALA A 236 -14.43 -30.29 -3.77
N ASN A 237 -13.82 -29.62 -4.76
CA ASN A 237 -12.77 -30.16 -5.61
C ASN A 237 -11.36 -29.71 -5.19
N LEU A 238 -11.23 -29.04 -4.04
CA LEU A 238 -9.94 -28.82 -3.38
C LEU A 238 -9.47 -30.13 -2.76
N SER A 239 -8.20 -30.49 -2.97
CA SER A 239 -7.66 -31.73 -2.40
C SER A 239 -6.18 -31.66 -2.12
N GLN A 240 -5.75 -32.37 -1.09
CA GLN A 240 -4.35 -32.61 -0.76
C GLN A 240 -4.01 -34.08 -1.05
N LYS A 241 -3.07 -34.32 -1.96
CA LYS A 241 -2.61 -35.66 -2.36
C LYS A 241 -1.11 -35.63 -2.65
N ASP A 242 -0.40 -36.70 -2.29
CA ASP A 242 1.02 -36.88 -2.61
C ASP A 242 1.93 -35.69 -2.23
N ASN A 243 1.67 -35.05 -1.08
CA ASN A 243 2.36 -33.84 -0.61
C ASN A 243 2.21 -32.63 -1.56
N ALA A 244 1.07 -32.53 -2.24
CA ALA A 244 0.71 -31.40 -3.06
C ALA A 244 -0.77 -31.07 -2.90
N ILE A 245 -1.12 -29.81 -3.14
CA ILE A 245 -2.48 -29.29 -3.02
C ILE A 245 -2.96 -28.89 -4.41
N TYR A 246 -4.22 -29.22 -4.72
CA TYR A 246 -4.82 -29.03 -6.03
C TYR A 246 -6.20 -28.40 -5.93
N ALA A 247 -6.55 -27.58 -6.93
CA ALA A 247 -7.92 -27.19 -7.25
C ALA A 247 -8.29 -27.73 -8.63
N GLU A 248 -9.30 -28.60 -8.71
CA GLU A 248 -9.77 -29.16 -9.99
C GLU A 248 -8.65 -29.77 -10.86
N GLY A 249 -7.65 -30.36 -10.22
CA GLY A 249 -6.47 -30.96 -10.87
C GLY A 249 -5.35 -29.97 -11.23
N VAL A 250 -5.52 -28.67 -10.98
CA VAL A 250 -4.46 -27.66 -11.10
C VAL A 250 -3.63 -27.63 -9.82
N LEU A 251 -2.30 -27.75 -9.94
CA LEU A 251 -1.38 -27.69 -8.81
C LEU A 251 -1.34 -26.28 -8.21
N LEU A 252 -1.74 -26.16 -6.95
CA LEU A 252 -1.67 -24.92 -6.19
C LEU A 252 -0.36 -24.77 -5.43
N GLY A 253 0.26 -25.86 -5.00
CA GLY A 253 1.52 -25.79 -4.26
C GLY A 253 1.89 -27.13 -3.63
N HIS A 254 3.11 -27.19 -3.10
CA HIS A 254 3.60 -28.30 -2.31
C HIS A 254 3.45 -28.07 -0.81
N THR A 255 3.22 -26.82 -0.40
CA THR A 255 2.93 -26.46 1.00
C THR A 255 1.56 -25.79 1.14
N PHE A 256 1.06 -25.75 2.37
CA PHE A 256 -0.14 -25.02 2.74
C PHE A 256 -0.05 -23.55 2.31
N GLU A 257 1.07 -22.91 2.62
CA GLU A 257 1.33 -21.50 2.33
C GLU A 257 1.28 -21.25 0.83
N GLU A 258 2.03 -22.02 0.03
CA GLU A 258 2.03 -21.88 -1.43
C GLU A 258 0.64 -22.02 -2.04
N ALA A 259 -0.16 -22.98 -1.55
CA ALA A 259 -1.48 -23.23 -2.10
C ALA A 259 -2.49 -22.14 -1.72
N ARG A 260 -2.44 -21.69 -0.46
CA ARG A 260 -3.26 -20.60 0.06
C ARG A 260 -3.03 -19.31 -0.72
N GLU A 261 -1.79 -19.01 -1.09
CA GLU A 261 -1.43 -17.85 -1.93
C GLU A 261 -2.10 -17.84 -3.32
N ARG A 262 -2.73 -18.94 -3.76
CA ARG A 262 -3.35 -19.05 -5.10
C ARG A 262 -4.88 -19.09 -5.09
N ILE A 263 -5.50 -19.05 -3.91
CA ILE A 263 -6.95 -18.97 -3.77
C ILE A 263 -7.38 -17.52 -3.58
N TYR A 264 -8.40 -17.13 -4.34
CA TYR A 264 -9.01 -15.81 -4.29
C TYR A 264 -10.53 -15.95 -4.21
N CYS A 265 -11.22 -14.90 -3.78
CA CYS A 265 -12.68 -14.85 -3.68
C CYS A 265 -13.27 -13.64 -4.42
N ALA A 266 -14.54 -13.72 -4.81
CA ALA A 266 -15.23 -12.65 -5.54
C ALA A 266 -15.64 -11.48 -4.66
N THR A 267 -15.88 -11.73 -3.38
CA THR A 267 -16.39 -10.72 -2.45
C THR A 267 -15.29 -10.30 -1.47
N TYR A 268 -15.20 -9.01 -1.18
CA TYR A 268 -14.32 -8.54 -0.11
C TYR A 268 -14.85 -9.02 1.24
N GLU A 269 -14.07 -9.83 1.93
CA GLU A 269 -14.32 -10.27 3.29
C GLU A 269 -13.41 -9.49 4.22
N ASN A 270 -13.96 -8.76 5.19
CA ASN A 270 -13.13 -8.02 6.15
C ASN A 270 -12.50 -9.00 7.15
N PRO A 271 -11.18 -9.26 7.08
CA PRO A 271 -10.53 -10.22 7.98
C PRO A 271 -10.55 -9.75 9.44
N TYR A 272 -10.69 -8.45 9.65
CA TYR A 272 -10.71 -7.81 10.95
C TYR A 272 -12.13 -7.55 11.48
N ALA A 273 -13.16 -8.12 10.84
CA ALA A 273 -14.56 -7.87 11.23
C ALA A 273 -14.84 -8.24 12.70
N HIS A 274 -14.20 -9.30 13.20
CA HIS A 274 -14.33 -9.75 14.59
C HIS A 274 -13.86 -8.69 15.61
N PHE A 275 -12.94 -7.79 15.23
CA PHE A 275 -12.53 -6.67 16.08
C PHE A 275 -13.61 -5.60 16.26
N SER A 276 -14.65 -5.62 15.43
CA SER A 276 -15.80 -4.70 15.52
C SER A 276 -16.99 -5.30 16.26
N GLU A 277 -16.90 -6.56 16.71
CA GLU A 277 -17.97 -7.18 17.51
C GLU A 277 -18.03 -6.54 18.90
N PRO A 278 -19.17 -5.94 19.28
CA PRO A 278 -19.28 -5.15 20.50
C PRO A 278 -19.08 -6.02 21.75
N ILE A 279 -18.35 -5.48 22.72
CA ILE A 279 -18.25 -6.04 24.07
C ILE A 279 -19.38 -5.45 24.94
N PRO A 280 -20.06 -6.25 25.78
CA PRO A 280 -21.06 -5.74 26.71
C PRO A 280 -20.53 -4.60 27.58
N THR A 281 -21.33 -3.54 27.74
CA THR A 281 -20.91 -2.30 28.41
C THR A 281 -20.40 -2.52 29.85
N ASP A 282 -20.96 -3.50 30.55
CA ASP A 282 -20.57 -3.90 31.91
C ASP A 282 -19.22 -4.65 31.97
N GLU A 283 -18.75 -5.19 30.85
CA GLU A 283 -17.47 -5.90 30.73
C GLU A 283 -16.35 -5.00 30.18
N LEU A 284 -16.70 -3.87 29.54
CA LEU A 284 -15.74 -3.00 28.83
C LEU A 284 -14.53 -2.59 29.68
N SER A 285 -14.74 -2.13 30.91
CA SER A 285 -13.63 -1.66 31.76
C SER A 285 -12.63 -2.78 32.06
N LEU A 286 -13.07 -4.03 32.17
CA LEU A 286 -12.19 -5.18 32.38
C LEU A 286 -11.51 -5.59 31.07
N ALA A 287 -12.27 -5.65 29.97
CA ALA A 287 -11.78 -6.05 28.66
C ALA A 287 -10.64 -5.15 28.15
N MET A 288 -10.63 -3.85 28.50
CA MET A 288 -9.53 -2.93 28.16
C MET A 288 -8.17 -3.31 28.76
N PHE A 289 -8.16 -4.07 29.87
CA PHE A 289 -6.95 -4.55 30.54
C PHE A 289 -6.75 -6.07 30.38
N ASP A 290 -7.49 -6.71 29.48
CA ASP A 290 -7.36 -8.14 29.24
C ASP A 290 -5.95 -8.48 28.76
N LEU A 291 -5.45 -9.69 29.04
CA LEU A 291 -4.15 -10.14 28.51
C LEU A 291 -4.24 -10.49 27.03
N ASP A 292 -5.41 -10.89 26.56
CA ASP A 292 -5.70 -11.13 25.15
C ASP A 292 -5.82 -9.81 24.40
N GLN A 293 -4.92 -9.60 23.43
CA GLN A 293 -4.89 -8.40 22.61
C GLN A 293 -6.16 -8.24 21.77
N ASN A 294 -6.77 -9.34 21.32
CA ASN A 294 -7.98 -9.29 20.50
C ASN A 294 -9.16 -8.76 21.31
N ILE A 295 -9.29 -9.19 22.56
CA ILE A 295 -10.30 -8.68 23.51
C ILE A 295 -10.06 -7.20 23.78
N ARG A 296 -8.80 -6.79 24.03
CA ARG A 296 -8.47 -5.37 24.24
C ARG A 296 -8.88 -4.52 23.03
N VAL A 297 -8.46 -4.90 21.82
CA VAL A 297 -8.78 -4.15 20.59
C VAL A 297 -10.31 -4.02 20.40
N ARG A 298 -11.07 -5.10 20.63
CA ARG A 298 -12.54 -5.06 20.61
C ARG A 298 -13.12 -4.09 21.64
N ALA A 299 -12.57 -4.04 22.85
CA ALA A 299 -13.00 -3.10 23.88
C ALA A 299 -12.75 -1.64 23.45
N PHE A 300 -11.56 -1.36 22.91
CA PHE A 300 -11.21 -0.04 22.36
C PHE A 300 -12.18 0.37 21.23
N ASN A 301 -12.44 -0.52 20.26
CA ASN A 301 -13.35 -0.26 19.15
C ASN A 301 -14.80 -0.06 19.62
N THR A 302 -15.26 -0.85 20.61
CA THR A 302 -16.60 -0.71 21.19
C THR A 302 -16.77 0.64 21.89
N ILE A 303 -15.78 1.07 22.67
CA ILE A 303 -15.79 2.39 23.35
C ILE A 303 -15.83 3.52 22.32
N TYR A 304 -15.03 3.42 21.26
CA TYR A 304 -15.01 4.42 20.19
C TYR A 304 -16.36 4.51 19.48
N ALA A 305 -17.02 3.36 19.22
CA ALA A 305 -18.34 3.31 18.60
C ALA A 305 -19.45 3.85 19.50
N LEU A 306 -19.35 3.65 20.83
CA LEU A 306 -20.31 4.19 21.81
C LEU A 306 -20.15 5.70 22.02
N GLY A 307 -18.95 6.25 21.81
CA GLY A 307 -18.68 7.68 21.98
C GLY A 307 -19.05 8.17 23.38
N GLU A 308 -19.84 9.25 23.47
CA GLU A 308 -20.23 9.90 24.73
C GLU A 308 -20.86 8.93 25.76
N ASP A 309 -21.58 7.91 25.30
CA ASP A 309 -22.24 6.93 26.18
C ASP A 309 -21.23 6.10 27.00
N ALA A 310 -19.96 6.02 26.56
CA ALA A 310 -18.89 5.34 27.27
C ALA A 310 -18.08 6.26 28.22
N ALA A 311 -18.41 7.55 28.33
CA ALA A 311 -17.61 8.53 29.05
C ALA A 311 -17.28 8.14 30.51
N ASN A 312 -18.25 7.61 31.25
CA ASN A 312 -18.02 7.17 32.64
C ASN A 312 -16.98 6.03 32.71
N ILE A 313 -17.09 5.05 31.80
CA ILE A 313 -16.18 3.90 31.74
C ILE A 313 -14.78 4.37 31.36
N VAL A 314 -14.67 5.30 30.42
CA VAL A 314 -13.40 5.85 29.97
C VAL A 314 -12.70 6.61 31.09
N ASN A 315 -13.39 7.52 31.77
CA ASN A 315 -12.80 8.28 32.89
C ASN A 315 -12.31 7.33 33.99
N ASP A 316 -13.12 6.36 34.40
CA ASP A 316 -12.74 5.38 35.42
C ASP A 316 -11.56 4.50 35.00
N THR A 317 -11.49 4.13 33.71
CA THR A 317 -10.42 3.29 33.18
C THR A 317 -9.11 4.08 33.10
N LEU A 318 -9.12 5.27 32.50
CA LEU A 318 -7.95 6.13 32.37
C LEU A 318 -7.36 6.55 33.73
N ARG A 319 -8.17 6.66 34.78
CA ARG A 319 -7.69 6.87 36.16
C ARG A 319 -6.83 5.72 36.67
N LYS A 320 -7.13 4.48 36.29
CA LYS A 320 -6.47 3.25 36.79
C LYS A 320 -5.18 2.90 36.07
N VAL A 321 -5.06 3.23 34.79
CA VAL A 321 -3.88 2.93 33.95
C VAL A 321 -2.63 3.64 34.50
N ASP A 322 -1.46 2.99 34.53
CA ASP A 322 -0.19 3.64 34.87
C ASP A 322 0.49 4.20 33.61
N VAL A 323 0.93 5.47 33.63
CA VAL A 323 1.35 6.23 32.43
C VAL A 323 2.80 5.93 32.03
N ASN A 324 3.32 4.74 32.32
CA ASN A 324 4.73 4.36 32.14
C ASN A 324 4.92 3.05 31.36
N THR A 325 3.85 2.50 30.78
CA THR A 325 3.88 1.27 29.96
C THR A 325 3.69 1.58 28.47
N ASP A 326 4.22 0.75 27.56
CA ASP A 326 4.01 0.86 26.10
C ASP A 326 2.52 0.87 25.72
N GLU A 327 1.65 0.33 26.58
CA GLU A 327 0.18 0.39 26.48
C GLU A 327 -0.41 1.80 26.53
N ASN A 328 0.39 2.82 26.89
CA ASN A 328 -0.01 4.22 26.94
C ASN A 328 -0.51 4.77 25.61
N MET A 329 -0.08 4.22 24.47
CA MET A 329 -0.46 4.76 23.17
C MET A 329 -1.96 4.63 22.93
N TYR A 330 -2.56 3.45 23.18
CA TYR A 330 -3.99 3.23 22.98
C TYR A 330 -4.85 4.04 23.95
N PHE A 331 -4.44 4.10 25.22
CA PHE A 331 -5.12 4.93 26.23
C PHE A 331 -4.96 6.43 25.95
N GLY A 332 -3.81 6.85 25.40
CA GLY A 332 -3.58 8.22 24.93
C GLY A 332 -4.51 8.60 23.78
N ILE A 333 -4.70 7.71 22.80
CA ILE A 333 -5.66 7.90 21.70
C ILE A 333 -7.09 8.06 22.24
N ILE A 334 -7.51 7.19 23.17
CA ILE A 334 -8.83 7.33 23.83
C ILE A 334 -8.94 8.66 24.55
N ALA A 335 -7.93 9.04 25.34
CA ALA A 335 -7.96 10.28 26.10
C ALA A 335 -8.13 11.49 25.16
N SER A 336 -7.34 11.55 24.08
CA SER A 336 -7.47 12.61 23.08
C SER A 336 -8.84 12.62 22.39
N HIS A 337 -9.39 11.46 22.02
CA HIS A 337 -10.71 11.37 21.40
C HIS A 337 -11.83 11.85 22.33
N PHE A 338 -11.85 11.39 23.59
CA PHE A 338 -12.88 11.77 24.56
C PHE A 338 -12.74 13.20 25.06
N ASP A 339 -11.55 13.79 24.99
CA ASP A 339 -11.37 15.22 25.22
C ASP A 339 -11.97 16.06 24.10
N GLN A 340 -11.81 15.65 22.84
CA GLN A 340 -12.48 16.28 21.70
C GLN A 340 -14.01 16.22 21.81
N LEU A 341 -14.54 15.13 22.39
CA LEU A 341 -15.96 15.00 22.73
C LEU A 341 -16.36 15.75 24.02
N SER A 342 -15.44 16.47 24.67
CA SER A 342 -15.68 17.18 25.94
C SER A 342 -16.21 16.28 27.08
N CYS A 343 -15.83 15.00 27.05
CA CYS A 343 -16.33 13.96 27.96
C CYS A 343 -15.32 13.57 29.05
N LEU A 344 -14.07 14.05 28.99
CA LEU A 344 -13.08 13.81 30.03
C LEU A 344 -13.26 14.75 31.23
N GLU A 345 -13.14 14.17 32.43
CA GLU A 345 -13.09 14.88 33.70
C GLU A 345 -11.71 15.51 33.93
N ASP A 346 -11.66 16.63 34.67
CA ASP A 346 -10.46 17.47 34.81
C ASP A 346 -9.24 16.71 35.35
N ASP A 347 -9.44 15.78 36.30
CA ASP A 347 -8.35 14.98 36.87
C ASP A 347 -7.75 14.00 35.84
N VAL A 348 -8.59 13.49 34.93
CA VAL A 348 -8.17 12.59 33.85
C VAL A 348 -7.41 13.38 32.77
N LYS A 349 -7.88 14.58 32.43
CA LYS A 349 -7.18 15.48 31.49
C LYS A 349 -5.77 15.82 31.99
N LEU A 350 -5.65 16.21 33.25
CA LEU A 350 -4.37 16.54 33.88
C LEU A 350 -3.38 15.38 33.77
N LYS A 351 -3.87 14.15 33.95
CA LYS A 351 -3.05 12.94 33.90
C LYS A 351 -2.57 12.60 32.48
N TRP A 352 -3.45 12.69 31.49
CA TRP A 352 -3.23 12.12 30.15
C TRP A 352 -2.80 13.12 29.09
N LEU A 353 -3.27 14.35 29.18
CA LEU A 353 -3.09 15.34 28.11
C LEU A 353 -1.96 16.32 28.39
N LYS A 354 -1.41 16.31 29.62
CA LYS A 354 -0.36 17.24 30.08
C LYS A 354 -0.50 18.63 29.43
N GLU A 355 -1.49 19.39 29.87
CA GLU A 355 -1.43 20.84 29.70
C GLU A 355 -0.23 21.42 30.48
#